data_AF-A0A1G0SZD4-F1
#
_entry.id   AF-A0A1G0SZD4-F1
#
_cell.length_a   1.000
_cell.length_b   1.000
_cell.length_c   1.000
_cell.angle_alpha   90.00
_cell.angle_beta   90.00
_cell.angle_gamma   90.00
#
_symmetry.space_group_name_H-M   'P 1'
#
loop_
_entity.id
_entity.type
_entity.pdbx_description
1 polymer ?
#
loop_
_entity_poly.entity_id
_entity_poly.type
_entity_poly.pdbx_seq_one_letter_code
_entity_poly.pdbx_strand_id
1 'polypeptide(L)' 'MYVIAEHNISDAKNFWEITQKETANLPSGLKLHQVLPNPDGSKAVCLWEAGNTEDVKKYVEQ' A
#
# COMPACT_ATOMS: atom_id res chain seq x y z
N MET A 1 -11.72 -0.57 10.40
CA MET A 1 -12.39 -0.49 9.09
C MET A 1 -11.48 -1.12 8.05
N TYR A 2 -12.03 -1.80 7.05
CA TYR A 2 -11.23 -2.32 5.93
C TYR A 2 -11.28 -1.35 4.75
N VAL A 3 -10.13 -1.10 4.13
CA VAL A 3 -9.95 -0.15 3.03
C VAL A 3 -9.25 -0.87 1.88
N ILE A 4 -9.77 -0.70 0.66
CA ILE A 4 -9.11 -1.16 -0.56
C ILE A 4 -8.43 0.04 -1.21
N ALA A 5 -7.13 -0.10 -1.48
CA ALA A 5 -6.37 0.85 -2.27
C ALA A 5 -5.96 0.20 -3.59
N GLU A 6 -6.26 0.87 -4.71
CA GLU A 6 -5.86 0.45 -6.04
C GLU A 6 -4.75 1.37 -6.54
N HIS A 7 -3.58 0.79 -6.82
CA HIS A 7 -2.41 1.51 -7.29
C HIS A 7 -2.23 1.35 -8.79
N ASN A 8 -1.92 2.47 -9.46
CA ASN A 8 -1.31 2.48 -10.79
C ASN A 8 0.13 2.98 -10.61
N ILE A 9 1.10 2.14 -10.95
CA ILE A 9 2.51 2.30 -10.60
C ILE A 9 3.30 2.57 -11.89
N SER A 10 3.88 3.77 -12.01
CA SER A 10 4.63 4.19 -13.20
C SER A 10 6.08 3.68 -13.23
N ASP A 11 6.71 3.54 -12.06
CA ASP A 11 8.04 2.95 -11.89
C ASP A 11 7.95 1.77 -10.91
N ALA A 12 7.62 0.60 -11.45
CA ALA A 12 7.43 -0.62 -10.66
C ALA A 12 8.68 -0.97 -9.85
N LYS A 13 9.87 -0.83 -10.45
CA LYS A 13 11.13 -1.21 -9.77
C LYS A 13 11.35 -0.36 -8.53
N ASN A 14 11.32 0.97 -8.68
CA ASN A 14 11.54 1.87 -7.55
C ASN A 14 10.44 1.76 -6.50
N PHE A 15 9.17 1.65 -6.93
CA PHE A 15 8.04 1.49 -6.03
C PHE A 15 8.22 0.27 -5.12
N TRP A 16 8.43 -0.93 -5.68
CA TRP A 16 8.53 -2.15 -4.89
C TRP A 16 9.76 -2.20 -3.99
N GLU A 17 10.89 -1.60 -4.41
CA GLU A 17 12.09 -1.46 -3.56
C GLU A 17 11.84 -0.56 -2.33
N ILE A 18 11.05 0.50 -2.48
CA ILE A 18 10.67 1.41 -1.38
C ILE A 18 9.60 0.74 -0.49
N THR A 19 8.52 0.22 -1.09
CA THR A 19 7.40 -0.37 -0.33
C THR A 19 7.86 -1.51 0.57
N GLN A 20 8.80 -2.35 0.12
CA GLN A 20 9.34 -3.44 0.94
C GLN A 20 10.02 -2.93 2.23
N LYS A 21 10.64 -1.74 2.19
CA LYS A 21 11.28 -1.11 3.35
C LYS A 21 10.26 -0.40 4.25
N GLU A 22 9.36 0.36 3.66
CA GLU A 22 8.39 1.19 4.38
C GLU A 22 7.30 0.36 5.09
N THR A 23 6.88 -0.75 4.48
CA THR A 23 5.85 -1.62 5.08
C THR A 23 6.35 -2.45 6.26
N ALA A 24 7.67 -2.50 6.48
CA ALA A 24 8.24 -3.16 7.65
C ALA A 24 7.96 -2.40 8.95
N ASN A 25 7.74 -1.08 8.88
CA ASN A 25 7.52 -0.21 10.04
C ASN A 25 6.27 0.67 9.82
N LEU A 26 5.10 0.05 9.76
CA LEU A 26 3.85 0.77 9.62
C LEU A 26 3.55 1.64 10.85
N PRO A 27 3.02 2.85 10.67
CA PRO A 27 2.48 3.65 11.76
C PRO A 27 1.44 2.87 12.59
N SER A 28 1.38 3.16 13.89
CA SER A 28 0.36 2.56 14.76
C SER A 28 -1.04 2.85 14.22
N GLY A 29 -1.88 1.83 14.18
CA GLY A 29 -3.24 1.93 13.65
C GLY A 29 -3.37 1.68 12.16
N LEU A 30 -2.27 1.46 11.42
CA LEU A 30 -2.28 0.95 10.06
C LEU A 30 -1.83 -0.50 10.01
N LYS A 31 -2.57 -1.33 9.28
CA LYS A 31 -2.19 -2.71 9.02
C LYS A 31 -2.43 -3.06 7.56
N LEU A 32 -1.37 -3.52 6.90
CA LEU A 32 -1.44 -4.09 5.56
C LEU A 32 -1.69 -5.60 5.68
N HIS A 33 -2.84 -6.07 5.20
CA HIS A 33 -3.20 -7.48 5.26
C HIS A 33 -2.79 -8.25 4.01
N GLN A 34 -2.96 -7.62 2.85
CA GLN A 34 -2.72 -8.28 1.58
C GLN A 34 -2.28 -7.28 0.51
N VAL A 35 -1.36 -7.74 -0.34
CA VAL A 35 -0.92 -7.04 -1.55
C VAL A 35 -1.07 -8.00 -2.72
N LEU A 36 -1.81 -7.58 -3.74
CA LEU A 36 -2.08 -8.35 -4.94
C LEU A 36 -1.53 -7.60 -6.15
N PRO A 37 -0.23 -7.77 -6.49
CA PRO A 37 0.34 -7.17 -7.68
C PRO A 37 -0.09 -7.94 -8.94
N ASN A 38 -0.15 -7.24 -10.07
CA ASN A 38 -0.19 -7.90 -11.37
C ASN A 38 1.22 -8.42 -11.77
N PRO A 39 1.35 -9.27 -12.79
CA PRO A 39 2.61 -9.94 -13.11
C PRO A 39 3.80 -9.01 -13.41
N ASP A 40 3.55 -7.82 -13.97
CA ASP A 40 4.60 -6.84 -14.27
C ASP A 40 4.79 -5.78 -13.16
N GLY A 41 3.98 -5.83 -12.11
CA GLY A 41 4.04 -4.92 -10.97
C GLY A 41 3.60 -3.48 -11.25
N SER A 42 3.02 -3.18 -12.42
CA SER A 42 2.48 -1.85 -12.77
C SER A 42 1.15 -1.53 -12.09
N LYS A 43 0.48 -2.53 -11.51
CA LYS A 43 -0.74 -2.37 -10.73
C LYS A 43 -0.72 -3.23 -9.48
N ALA A 44 -1.38 -2.75 -8.43
CA ALA A 44 -1.59 -3.53 -7.22
C ALA A 44 -2.91 -3.18 -6.55
N VAL A 45 -3.56 -4.19 -5.98
CA VAL A 45 -4.69 -4.02 -5.06
C VAL A 45 -4.22 -4.37 -3.65
N CYS A 46 -4.43 -3.46 -2.71
CA CYS A 46 -3.98 -3.61 -1.32
C CYS A 46 -5.16 -3.58 -0.36
N LEU A 47 -5.23 -4.56 0.55
CA LEU A 47 -6.19 -4.58 1.64
C LEU A 47 -5.55 -4.03 2.92
N TRP A 48 -6.11 -2.92 3.38
CA TRP A 48 -5.70 -2.22 4.59
C TRP A 48 -6.75 -2.34 5.69
N GLU A 49 -6.29 -2.28 6.93
CA GLU A 49 -7.12 -2.03 8.10
C GLU A 49 -6.63 -0.77 8.81
N ALA A 50 -7.58 0.12 9.11
CA ALA A 50 -7.33 1.40 9.76
C ALA A 50 -8.55 1.89 10.55
N GLY A 51 -8.34 2.92 11.37
CA GLY A 51 -9.42 3.63 12.08
C GLY A 51 -10.29 4.50 11.15
N ASN A 52 -9.71 5.01 10.07
CA ASN A 52 -10.38 5.82 9.04
C ASN A 52 -9.65 5.67 7.68
N THR A 53 -10.31 6.12 6.60
CA THR A 53 -9.78 6.09 5.24
C THR A 53 -8.64 7.09 4.99
N GLU A 54 -8.69 8.26 5.64
CA GLU A 54 -7.70 9.33 5.50
C GLU A 54 -6.29 8.91 5.91
N ASP A 55 -6.14 8.07 6.94
CA ASP A 55 -4.84 7.60 7.41
C ASP A 55 -4.18 6.66 6.38
N VAL A 56 -4.97 5.79 5.74
CA VAL A 56 -4.48 4.94 4.63
C VAL A 56 -4.07 5.84 3.47
N LYS A 57 -4.93 6.79 3.08
CA LYS A 57 -4.66 7.72 1.96
C LYS A 57 -3.35 8.50 2.15
N LYS A 58 -3.16 9.10 3.33
CA LYS A 58 -1.92 9.85 3.64
C LYS A 58 -0.68 8.96 3.56
N TYR A 59 -0.77 7.72 4.02
CA TYR A 59 0.36 6.79 3.97
C TYR A 59 0.67 6.33 2.54
N VAL A 60 -0.34 6.09 1.70
CA VAL A 60 -0.12 5.57 0.34
C VAL A 60 0.26 6.63 -0.69
N GLU A 61 -0.02 7.91 -0.42
CA GLU A 61 0.24 9.04 -1.34
C GLU A 61 1.54 9.81 -1.01
N GLN A 62 2.30 9.39 0.01
CA GLN A 62 3.53 10.07 0.46
C GLN A 62 4.73 9.83 -0.47
#